data_AF-A0A2I0P0M4-F1
#
_entry.id   AF-A0A2I0P0M4-F1
#
_cell.length_a   1.000
_cell.length_b   1.000
_cell.length_c   1.000
_cell.angle_alpha   90.00
_cell.angle_beta   90.00
_cell.angle_gamma   90.00
#
_symmetry.space_group_name_H-M   'P 1'
#
loop_
_entity.id
_entity.type
_entity.pdbx_description
1 polymer ?
#
loop_
_entity_poly.entity_id
_entity_poly.type
_entity_poly.pdbx_seq_one_letter_code
_entity_poly.pdbx_strand_id
1 'polypeptide(L)'
;MRRYHRIPAGCLTVLILVLILVLPATALNITYLISEDGSGYRGVASVNSTDRFDFVQSGMLGERVPLTVTNISLYQDGSNVSYSQEREGIRFPLGNYTIGFEGKMSGNTFQTQYSEFGNVTIVLPEKFKVDNPLLTSLQPGGANISRNLNQTIIHWEKARYLDIRFYDAGQESLLSIFGQFWLIIAVMLLLPFLFSRGRQG
;
A
#
# COMPACT_ATOMS: atom_id res chain seq x y z
N MET A 1 9.90 -66.06 16.67
CA MET A 1 10.14 -64.66 17.05
C MET A 1 9.89 -63.76 15.83
N ARG A 2 8.80 -62.98 15.82
CA ARG A 2 8.41 -62.06 14.72
C ARG A 2 9.13 -60.71 14.91
N ARG A 3 10.01 -60.32 13.97
CA ARG A 3 10.56 -58.95 13.89
C ARG A 3 9.68 -58.12 12.96
N TYR A 4 8.90 -57.21 13.55
CA TYR A 4 8.15 -56.19 12.83
C TYR A 4 9.11 -55.19 12.16
N HIS A 5 9.07 -55.10 10.83
CA HIS A 5 9.66 -53.97 10.10
C HIS A 5 8.82 -52.72 10.37
N ARG A 6 9.33 -51.82 11.20
CA ARG A 6 8.84 -50.45 11.32
C ARG A 6 9.41 -49.64 10.16
N ILE A 7 8.63 -49.50 9.10
CA ILE A 7 8.90 -48.55 8.01
C ILE A 7 8.82 -47.13 8.61
N PRO A 8 9.81 -46.25 8.36
CA PRO A 8 9.99 -45.03 9.15
C PRO A 8 9.02 -43.94 8.72
N ALA A 9 8.19 -43.49 9.65
CA ALA A 9 7.32 -42.31 9.51
C ALA A 9 8.09 -41.00 9.19
N GLY A 10 9.43 -40.98 9.33
CA GLY A 10 10.27 -39.81 9.07
C GLY A 10 10.50 -39.48 7.59
N CYS A 11 10.29 -40.42 6.66
CA CYS A 11 10.48 -40.14 5.23
C CYS A 11 9.31 -39.31 4.66
N LEU A 12 8.11 -39.51 5.23
CA LEU A 12 6.89 -38.86 4.77
C LEU A 12 6.81 -37.39 5.24
N THR A 13 7.37 -37.07 6.41
CA THR A 13 7.43 -35.69 6.93
C THR A 13 8.43 -34.82 6.18
N VAL A 14 9.57 -35.37 5.77
CA VAL A 14 10.57 -34.63 4.97
C VAL A 14 10.04 -34.33 3.57
N LEU A 15 9.32 -35.27 2.95
CA LEU A 15 8.73 -35.07 1.62
C LEU A 15 7.63 -33.99 1.62
N ILE A 16 6.83 -33.91 2.69
CA ILE A 16 5.83 -32.84 2.88
C ILE A 16 6.51 -31.48 3.13
N LEU A 17 7.60 -31.43 3.90
CA LEU A 17 8.35 -30.20 4.16
C LEU A 17 9.00 -29.64 2.87
N VAL A 18 9.52 -30.52 2.01
CA VAL A 18 10.04 -30.14 0.68
C VAL A 18 8.91 -29.69 -0.24
N LEU A 19 7.74 -30.33 -0.19
CA LEU A 19 6.58 -29.94 -1.02
C LEU A 19 6.04 -28.54 -0.65
N ILE A 20 6.10 -28.14 0.63
CA ILE A 20 5.70 -26.79 1.08
C ILE A 20 6.71 -25.71 0.62
N LEU A 21 7.98 -26.07 0.41
CA LEU A 21 9.03 -25.15 -0.04
C LEU A 21 9.07 -24.90 -1.55
N VAL A 22 8.35 -25.69 -2.36
CA VAL A 22 8.36 -25.61 -3.84
C VAL A 22 7.09 -24.93 -4.39
N LEU A 23 6.27 -24.32 -3.53
CA LEU A 23 5.21 -23.44 -4.03
C LEU A 23 5.87 -22.35 -4.88
N PRO A 24 5.45 -22.17 -6.15
CA PRO A 24 5.99 -21.11 -6.98
C PRO A 24 5.77 -19.81 -6.23
N ALA A 25 6.86 -19.11 -5.93
CA ALA A 25 6.76 -17.76 -5.38
C ALA A 25 6.12 -16.91 -6.48
N THR A 26 4.82 -16.68 -6.34
CA THR A 26 4.06 -15.71 -7.10
C THR A 26 4.72 -14.35 -6.88
N ALA A 27 5.34 -13.85 -7.94
CA ALA A 27 6.01 -12.56 -7.93
C ALA A 27 5.00 -11.52 -8.43
N LEU A 28 4.55 -10.65 -7.53
CA LEU A 28 3.75 -9.47 -7.84
C LEU A 28 4.67 -8.26 -7.90
N ASN A 29 4.64 -7.52 -9.01
CA ASN A 29 5.27 -6.21 -9.12
C ASN A 29 4.24 -5.20 -9.61
N ILE A 30 4.04 -4.11 -8.90
CA ILE A 30 2.97 -3.17 -9.21
C ILE A 30 3.44 -1.73 -9.06
N THR A 31 3.05 -0.90 -10.04
CA THR A 31 3.33 0.52 -10.06
C THR A 31 2.04 1.31 -10.13
N TYR A 32 1.88 2.28 -9.23
CA TYR A 32 0.77 3.23 -9.26
C TYR A 32 1.29 4.62 -9.61
N LEU A 33 0.62 5.27 -10.55
CA LEU A 33 0.83 6.66 -10.91
C LEU A 33 -0.37 7.45 -10.37
N ILE A 34 -0.14 8.28 -9.35
CA ILE A 34 -1.18 9.15 -8.81
C ILE A 34 -1.40 10.32 -9.78
N SER A 35 -2.65 10.68 -10.01
CA SER A 35 -2.99 11.76 -10.93
C SER A 35 -2.53 13.13 -10.42
N GLU A 36 -2.26 14.04 -11.36
CA GLU A 36 -1.84 15.42 -11.08
C GLU A 36 -2.87 16.25 -10.31
N ASP A 37 -4.12 15.83 -10.22
CA ASP A 37 -5.16 16.45 -9.40
C ASP A 37 -5.31 15.75 -8.02
N GLY A 38 -4.81 14.51 -7.88
CA GLY A 38 -4.95 13.65 -6.70
C GLY A 38 -6.30 12.95 -6.59
N SER A 39 -7.14 13.00 -7.62
CA SER A 39 -8.48 12.42 -7.60
C SER A 39 -8.52 10.94 -8.02
N GLY A 40 -7.41 10.39 -8.50
CA GLY A 40 -7.33 9.01 -8.95
C GLY A 40 -5.91 8.53 -9.19
N TYR A 41 -5.82 7.34 -9.77
CA TYR A 41 -4.56 6.70 -10.09
C TYR A 41 -4.67 5.78 -11.31
N ARG A 42 -3.52 5.52 -11.93
CA ARG A 42 -3.33 4.46 -12.92
C ARG A 42 -2.41 3.40 -12.34
N GLY A 43 -2.86 2.15 -12.32
CA GLY A 43 -2.10 0.99 -11.87
C GLY A 43 -1.59 0.16 -13.04
N VAL A 44 -0.35 -0.32 -12.94
CA VAL A 44 0.21 -1.33 -13.83
C VAL A 44 0.80 -2.45 -12.97
N ALA A 45 0.22 -3.64 -13.02
CA ALA A 45 0.65 -4.81 -12.27
C ALA A 45 1.22 -5.88 -13.21
N SER A 46 2.43 -6.34 -12.93
CA SER A 46 3.01 -7.53 -13.52
C SER A 46 2.83 -8.68 -12.52
N VAL A 47 2.10 -9.70 -12.95
CA VAL A 47 1.80 -10.89 -12.17
C VAL A 47 2.43 -12.11 -12.82
N ASN A 48 3.01 -13.00 -12.00
CA ASN A 48 3.65 -14.23 -12.46
C ASN A 48 2.99 -15.45 -11.82
N SER A 49 2.61 -16.43 -12.65
CA SER A 49 2.04 -17.70 -12.22
C SER A 49 0.79 -17.56 -11.34
N THR A 50 -0.13 -16.68 -11.71
CA THR A 50 -1.45 -16.51 -11.05
C THR A 50 -2.60 -16.65 -12.05
N ASP A 51 -3.78 -17.01 -11.53
CA ASP A 51 -5.06 -17.09 -12.27
C ASP A 51 -6.04 -15.97 -11.86
N ARG A 52 -5.65 -15.11 -10.92
CA ARG A 52 -6.52 -14.10 -10.33
C ARG A 52 -5.74 -12.85 -9.91
N PHE A 53 -6.38 -11.70 -10.06
CA PHE A 53 -5.92 -10.43 -9.49
C PHE A 53 -7.07 -9.69 -8.80
N ASP A 54 -6.84 -9.25 -7.57
CA ASP A 54 -7.84 -8.60 -6.72
C ASP A 54 -7.61 -7.10 -6.64
N PHE A 55 -8.68 -6.33 -6.89
CA PHE A 55 -8.76 -4.91 -6.63
C PHE A 55 -9.48 -4.71 -5.30
N VAL A 56 -8.74 -4.70 -4.19
CA VAL A 56 -9.32 -4.49 -2.86
C VAL A 56 -8.52 -3.48 -2.05
N GLN A 57 -9.19 -2.86 -1.08
CA GLN A 57 -8.60 -2.02 -0.04
C GLN A 57 -8.96 -2.58 1.34
N SER A 58 -8.22 -2.16 2.36
CA SER A 58 -8.55 -2.48 3.75
C SER A 58 -9.66 -1.56 4.26
N GLY A 59 -10.72 -2.14 4.81
CA GLY A 59 -11.80 -1.42 5.47
C GLY A 59 -11.47 -1.07 6.93
N MET A 60 -12.44 -0.50 7.65
CA MET A 60 -12.21 0.08 8.98
C MET A 60 -11.82 -0.96 10.05
N LEU A 61 -12.24 -2.21 9.87
CA LEU A 61 -11.94 -3.34 10.75
C LEU A 61 -10.93 -4.30 10.11
N GLY A 62 -10.24 -3.87 9.04
CA GLY A 62 -9.31 -4.69 8.27
C GLY A 62 -9.99 -5.68 7.30
N GLU A 63 -11.30 -5.54 7.07
CA GLU A 63 -12.03 -6.29 6.06
C GLU A 63 -11.56 -5.95 4.64
N ARG A 64 -11.70 -6.91 3.71
CA ARG A 64 -11.40 -6.65 2.29
C ARG A 64 -12.60 -5.97 1.65
N VAL A 65 -12.42 -4.75 1.18
CA VAL A 65 -13.45 -3.98 0.48
C VAL A 65 -13.09 -3.90 -1.01
N PRO A 66 -13.96 -4.35 -1.93
CA PRO A 66 -13.72 -4.22 -3.37
C PRO A 66 -13.52 -2.77 -3.81
N LEU A 67 -12.45 -2.52 -4.55
CA LEU A 67 -12.19 -1.26 -5.21
C LEU A 67 -12.93 -1.21 -6.55
N THR A 68 -13.57 -0.07 -6.83
CA THR A 68 -14.16 0.17 -8.15
C THR A 68 -13.07 0.69 -9.09
N VAL A 69 -12.66 -0.16 -10.03
CA VAL A 69 -11.67 0.18 -11.05
C VAL A 69 -12.31 0.19 -12.45
N THR A 70 -11.73 0.98 -13.35
CA THR A 70 -12.17 1.14 -14.74
C THR A 70 -11.00 0.91 -15.70
N ASN A 71 -11.29 0.77 -17.00
CA ASN A 71 -10.27 0.63 -18.05
C ASN A 71 -9.28 -0.53 -17.79
N ILE A 72 -9.81 -1.66 -17.34
CA ILE A 72 -9.00 -2.87 -17.10
C ILE A 72 -8.53 -3.41 -18.45
N SER A 73 -7.24 -3.67 -18.56
CA SER A 73 -6.59 -4.27 -19.72
C SER A 73 -5.67 -5.38 -19.24
N LEU A 74 -5.73 -6.54 -19.88
CA LEU A 74 -4.93 -7.70 -19.54
C LEU A 74 -4.09 -8.07 -20.76
N TYR A 75 -2.77 -8.05 -20.61
CA TYR A 75 -1.83 -8.37 -21.67
C TYR A 75 -0.96 -9.57 -21.31
N GLN A 76 -0.79 -10.48 -22.27
CA GLN A 76 0.19 -11.56 -22.24
C GLN A 76 1.11 -11.38 -23.45
N ASP A 77 2.40 -11.19 -23.21
CA ASP A 77 3.40 -10.98 -24.27
C ASP A 77 2.99 -9.90 -25.31
N GLY A 78 2.33 -8.84 -24.82
CA GLY A 78 1.85 -7.71 -25.64
C GLY A 78 0.51 -7.92 -26.33
N SER A 79 -0.08 -9.12 -26.25
CA SER A 79 -1.41 -9.42 -26.81
C SER A 79 -2.50 -9.30 -25.75
N ASN A 80 -3.65 -8.72 -26.11
CA ASN A 80 -4.78 -8.59 -25.21
C ASN A 80 -5.43 -9.97 -24.97
N VAL A 81 -5.69 -10.31 -23.70
CA VAL A 81 -6.28 -11.58 -23.27
C VAL A 81 -7.62 -11.33 -22.59
N SER A 82 -8.61 -12.17 -22.88
CA SER A 82 -9.91 -12.11 -22.22
C SER A 82 -9.82 -12.48 -20.75
N TYR A 83 -10.59 -11.80 -19.91
CA TYR A 83 -10.72 -12.10 -18.49
C TYR A 83 -12.20 -12.20 -18.09
N SER A 84 -12.46 -12.88 -16.99
CA SER A 84 -13.76 -12.90 -16.32
C SER A 84 -13.74 -11.93 -15.16
N GLN A 85 -14.65 -10.96 -15.14
CA GLN A 85 -14.77 -10.01 -14.04
C GLN A 85 -15.53 -10.64 -12.87
N GLU A 86 -14.96 -10.54 -11.68
CA GLU A 86 -15.56 -10.94 -10.41
C GLU A 86 -15.84 -9.71 -9.54
N ARG A 87 -16.46 -9.92 -8.37
CA ARG A 87 -16.80 -8.83 -7.44
C ARG A 87 -15.57 -8.09 -6.93
N GLU A 88 -14.50 -8.82 -6.64
CA GLU A 88 -13.27 -8.30 -6.01
C GLU A 88 -12.12 -8.09 -7.00
N GLY A 89 -12.28 -8.47 -8.27
CA GLY A 89 -11.12 -8.71 -9.12
C GLY A 89 -11.45 -9.23 -10.50
N ILE A 90 -10.43 -9.78 -11.15
CA ILE A 90 -10.54 -10.48 -12.42
C ILE A 90 -9.89 -11.86 -12.31
N ARG A 91 -10.43 -12.83 -13.07
CA ARG A 91 -9.85 -14.15 -13.26
C ARG A 91 -9.47 -14.38 -14.70
N PHE A 92 -8.38 -15.10 -14.89
CA PHE A 92 -7.76 -15.40 -16.17
C PHE A 92 -7.02 -16.75 -16.08
N PRO A 93 -6.65 -17.38 -17.21
CA PRO A 93 -5.88 -18.61 -17.19
C PRO A 93 -4.56 -18.43 -16.42
N LEU A 94 -4.06 -19.51 -15.80
CA LEU A 94 -2.80 -19.47 -15.07
C LEU A 94 -1.64 -19.07 -15.99
N GLY A 95 -0.90 -18.01 -15.65
CA GLY A 95 0.20 -17.54 -16.48
C GLY A 95 0.82 -16.22 -16.02
N ASN A 96 1.54 -15.58 -16.94
CA ASN A 96 2.27 -14.34 -16.70
C ASN A 96 1.60 -13.20 -17.47
N TYR A 97 1.17 -12.18 -16.74
CA TYR A 97 0.34 -11.14 -17.31
C TYR A 97 0.77 -9.75 -16.84
N THR A 98 0.47 -8.76 -17.67
CA THR A 98 0.52 -7.35 -17.31
C THR A 98 -0.90 -6.80 -17.30
N ILE A 99 -1.31 -6.23 -16.17
CA ILE A 99 -2.64 -5.73 -15.92
C ILE A 99 -2.56 -4.21 -15.81
N GLY A 100 -3.22 -3.49 -16.71
CA GLY A 100 -3.40 -2.04 -16.62
C GLY A 100 -4.80 -1.71 -16.13
N PHE A 101 -4.94 -0.78 -15.20
CA PHE A 101 -6.24 -0.36 -14.66
C PHE A 101 -6.20 1.07 -14.11
N GLU A 102 -7.38 1.66 -13.94
CA GLU A 102 -7.53 2.99 -13.37
C GLU A 102 -8.50 2.94 -12.19
N GLY A 103 -8.23 3.73 -11.15
CA GLY A 103 -9.08 3.82 -9.98
C GLY A 103 -9.28 5.27 -9.54
N LYS A 104 -10.39 5.52 -8.86
CA LYS A 104 -10.65 6.81 -8.22
C LYS A 104 -10.17 6.79 -6.78
N MET A 105 -9.78 7.95 -6.28
CA MET A 105 -9.39 8.19 -4.90
C MET A 105 -10.31 9.23 -4.28
N SER A 106 -10.61 9.04 -2.99
CA SER A 106 -11.36 10.02 -2.21
C SER A 106 -10.39 10.70 -1.25
N GLY A 107 -10.23 12.02 -1.41
CA GLY A 107 -9.32 12.81 -0.59
C GLY A 107 -7.85 12.54 -0.93
N ASN A 108 -7.01 12.54 0.10
CA ASN A 108 -5.56 12.48 -0.01
C ASN A 108 -4.96 11.16 0.51
N THR A 109 -5.77 10.10 0.54
CA THR A 109 -5.39 8.79 1.05
C THR A 109 -5.53 7.73 -0.03
N PHE A 110 -4.46 6.98 -0.27
CA PHE A 110 -4.39 5.85 -1.19
C PHE A 110 -4.28 4.55 -0.37
N GLN A 111 -5.18 3.61 -0.62
CA GLN A 111 -5.21 2.32 0.07
C GLN A 111 -5.41 1.17 -0.90
N THR A 112 -4.68 0.09 -0.69
CA THR A 112 -4.84 -1.14 -1.46
C THR A 112 -4.29 -2.33 -0.69
N GLN A 113 -4.81 -3.52 -0.99
CA GLN A 113 -4.42 -4.76 -0.35
C GLN A 113 -4.33 -5.88 -1.38
N TYR A 114 -3.33 -6.73 -1.20
CA TYR A 114 -2.98 -7.82 -2.10
C TYR A 114 -3.16 -9.17 -1.39
N SER A 115 -3.46 -10.19 -2.19
CA SER A 115 -3.55 -11.57 -1.70
C SER A 115 -2.18 -12.10 -1.27
N GLU A 116 -1.12 -11.62 -1.90
CA GLU A 116 0.26 -12.07 -1.72
C GLU A 116 1.21 -10.88 -1.52
N PHE A 117 2.43 -11.14 -1.07
CA PHE A 117 3.44 -10.08 -0.95
C PHE A 117 4.05 -9.77 -2.31
N GLY A 118 4.23 -8.49 -2.60
CA GLY A 118 4.86 -8.05 -3.85
C GLY A 118 5.70 -6.79 -3.70
N ASN A 119 6.42 -6.47 -4.77
CA ASN A 119 7.12 -5.22 -4.95
C ASN A 119 6.10 -4.16 -5.36
N VAL A 120 6.04 -3.05 -4.63
CA VAL A 120 5.10 -1.98 -4.92
C VAL A 120 5.82 -0.65 -5.05
N THR A 121 5.52 0.07 -6.13
CA THR A 121 6.05 1.40 -6.39
C THR A 121 4.90 2.38 -6.56
N ILE A 122 5.01 3.54 -5.93
CA ILE A 122 4.03 4.62 -6.05
C ILE A 122 4.76 5.86 -6.50
N VAL A 123 4.27 6.45 -7.58
CA VAL A 123 4.78 7.69 -8.13
C VAL A 123 3.77 8.78 -7.82
N LEU A 124 4.22 9.71 -6.99
CA LEU A 124 3.44 10.83 -6.51
C LEU A 124 3.92 12.12 -7.23
N PRO A 125 3.01 12.94 -7.78
CA PRO A 125 3.35 14.24 -8.32
C PRO A 125 4.06 15.16 -7.30
N GLU A 126 4.95 16.04 -7.78
CA GLU A 126 5.74 16.97 -6.93
C GLU A 126 4.90 17.76 -5.93
N LYS A 127 3.71 18.19 -6.35
CA LYS A 127 2.82 19.03 -5.53
C LYS A 127 2.38 18.37 -4.22
N PHE A 128 2.45 17.04 -4.15
CA PHE A 128 2.08 16.27 -2.97
C PHE A 128 3.32 15.81 -2.22
N LYS A 129 3.27 15.93 -0.89
CA LYS A 129 4.36 15.61 0.01
C LYS A 129 3.94 14.50 0.99
N VAL A 130 4.94 13.80 1.50
CA VAL A 130 4.77 12.72 2.50
C VAL A 130 5.69 12.89 3.71
N ASP A 131 6.31 14.06 3.86
CA ASP A 131 7.44 14.27 4.76
C ASP A 131 7.01 14.67 6.19
N ASN A 132 5.90 15.39 6.33
CA ASN A 132 5.40 15.83 7.63
C ASN A 132 4.63 14.70 8.36
N PRO A 133 5.16 14.17 9.48
CA PRO A 133 4.54 13.06 10.22
C PRO A 133 3.16 13.38 10.79
N LEU A 134 2.80 14.66 10.93
CA LEU A 134 1.48 15.08 11.42
C LEU A 134 0.40 15.07 10.34
N LEU A 135 0.80 15.09 9.05
CA LEU A 135 -0.11 15.16 7.91
C LEU A 135 -0.06 13.90 7.04
N THR A 136 0.99 13.10 7.19
CA THR A 136 1.25 11.91 6.38
C THR A 136 0.92 10.63 7.15
N SER A 137 0.71 9.55 6.40
CA SER A 137 0.71 8.17 6.89
C SER A 137 1.40 7.35 5.82
N LEU A 138 2.36 6.52 6.19
CA LEU A 138 3.08 5.64 5.27
C LEU A 138 3.14 4.25 5.89
N GLN A 139 2.24 3.37 5.44
CA GLN A 139 2.15 2.01 5.95
C GLN A 139 2.16 0.99 4.80
N PRO A 140 2.86 -0.14 4.95
CA PRO A 140 3.70 -0.51 6.09
C PRO A 140 4.99 0.32 6.11
N GLY A 141 5.69 0.31 7.25
CA GLY A 141 7.02 0.91 7.35
C GLY A 141 8.05 0.22 6.44
N GLY A 142 9.25 0.78 6.34
CA GLY A 142 10.33 0.24 5.50
C GLY A 142 10.27 0.67 4.04
N ALA A 143 9.46 1.69 3.72
CA ALA A 143 9.42 2.29 2.40
C ALA A 143 10.76 3.00 2.09
N ASN A 144 11.27 2.81 0.86
CA ASN A 144 12.34 3.64 0.31
C ASN A 144 11.71 4.82 -0.44
N ILE A 145 12.06 6.05 -0.02
CA ILE A 145 11.54 7.29 -0.61
C ILE A 145 12.66 7.94 -1.41
N SER A 146 12.47 8.04 -2.72
CA SER A 146 13.36 8.77 -3.62
C SER A 146 12.64 9.99 -4.17
N ARG A 147 13.19 11.18 -3.93
CA ARG A 147 12.64 12.44 -4.44
C ARG A 147 13.43 12.88 -5.67
N ASN A 148 12.71 13.14 -6.75
CA ASN A 148 13.22 13.82 -7.93
C ASN A 148 12.55 15.21 -8.02
N LEU A 149 13.06 16.09 -8.89
CA LEU A 149 12.53 17.43 -9.08
C LEU A 149 11.04 17.44 -9.42
N ASN A 150 10.55 16.45 -10.18
CA ASN A 150 9.17 16.45 -10.67
C ASN A 150 8.24 15.47 -9.92
N GLN A 151 8.80 14.49 -9.19
CA GLN A 151 8.03 13.37 -8.66
C GLN A 151 8.69 12.79 -7.41
N THR A 152 7.87 12.29 -6.50
CA THR A 152 8.30 11.49 -5.35
C THR A 152 7.96 10.02 -5.62
N ILE A 153 8.97 9.16 -5.56
CA ILE A 153 8.83 7.72 -5.77
C ILE A 153 8.93 7.05 -4.41
N ILE A 154 7.93 6.26 -4.07
CA ILE A 154 7.84 5.50 -2.82
C ILE A 154 7.81 4.02 -3.18
N HIS A 155 8.78 3.26 -2.67
CA HIS A 155 8.98 1.87 -3.05
C HIS A 155 9.02 0.94 -1.84
N TRP A 156 8.34 -0.20 -1.94
CA TRP A 156 8.41 -1.31 -1.01
C TRP A 156 8.86 -2.57 -1.76
N GLU A 157 9.90 -3.22 -1.27
CA GLU A 157 10.34 -4.52 -1.78
C GLU A 157 9.36 -5.65 -1.40
N LYS A 158 8.63 -5.49 -0.31
CA LYS A 158 7.71 -6.52 0.17
C LYS A 158 6.53 -5.90 0.91
N ALA A 159 5.42 -5.70 0.22
CA ALA A 159 4.17 -5.21 0.80
C ALA A 159 2.99 -6.10 0.41
N ARG A 160 2.04 -6.27 1.34
CA ARG A 160 0.76 -6.96 1.14
C ARG A 160 -0.44 -6.03 1.34
N TYR A 161 -0.25 -4.93 2.04
CA TYR A 161 -1.21 -3.86 2.16
C TYR A 161 -0.45 -2.55 2.01
N LEU A 162 -1.15 -1.49 1.65
CA LEU A 162 -0.62 -0.13 1.59
C LEU A 162 -1.69 0.84 2.11
N ASP A 163 -1.26 1.76 2.94
CA ASP A 163 -2.05 2.92 3.35
C ASP A 163 -1.14 4.14 3.37
N ILE A 164 -1.42 5.06 2.45
CA ILE A 164 -0.60 6.23 2.21
C ILE A 164 -1.48 7.45 2.24
N ARG A 165 -1.17 8.37 3.15
CA ARG A 165 -1.76 9.69 3.17
C ARG A 165 -0.70 10.69 2.78
N PHE A 166 -0.97 11.47 1.74
CA PHE A 166 -0.12 12.58 1.31
C PHE A 166 -0.82 13.91 1.58
N TYR A 167 -0.10 15.01 1.47
CA TYR A 167 -0.65 16.34 1.68
C TYR A 167 -0.12 17.35 0.68
N ASP A 168 -0.83 18.45 0.49
CA ASP A 168 -0.39 19.57 -0.35
C ASP A 168 0.10 20.77 0.49
N ALA A 169 0.65 21.78 -0.19
CA ALA A 169 1.13 22.99 0.45
C ALA A 169 0.03 23.76 1.21
N GLY A 170 -1.23 23.66 0.79
CA GLY A 170 -2.36 24.31 1.45
C GLY A 170 -2.62 23.69 2.83
N GLN A 171 -2.64 22.36 2.90
CA GLN A 171 -2.77 21.62 4.16
C GLN A 171 -1.61 21.91 5.12
N GLU A 172 -0.39 22.04 4.60
CA GLU A 172 0.78 22.43 5.40
C GLU A 172 0.64 23.85 5.97
N SER A 173 0.15 24.80 5.17
CA SER A 173 -0.16 26.16 5.63
C SER A 173 -1.25 26.18 6.71
N LEU A 174 -2.31 25.37 6.55
CA LEU A 174 -3.37 25.25 7.55
C LEU A 174 -2.85 24.71 8.88
N LEU A 175 -1.98 23.69 8.84
CA LEU A 175 -1.36 23.16 10.05
C LEU A 175 -0.50 24.21 10.75
N SER A 176 0.24 25.03 9.98
CA SER A 176 1.04 26.13 10.55
C SER A 176 0.15 27.17 11.24
N ILE A 177 -0.95 27.59 10.60
CA ILE A 177 -1.90 28.55 11.19
C ILE A 177 -2.52 27.97 12.46
N PHE A 178 -2.93 26.71 12.42
CA PHE A 178 -3.47 26.00 13.57
C PHE A 178 -2.47 25.98 14.74
N GLY A 179 -1.21 25.60 14.47
CA GLY A 179 -0.15 25.58 15.48
C GLY A 179 0.12 26.96 16.10
N GLN A 180 0.17 28.02 15.28
CA GLN A 180 0.36 29.39 15.76
C GLN A 180 -0.77 29.86 16.67
N PHE A 181 -2.02 29.57 16.29
CA PHE A 181 -3.19 29.92 17.09
C PHE A 181 -3.14 29.27 18.48
N TRP A 182 -2.85 27.96 18.54
CA TRP A 182 -2.72 27.25 19.81
C TRP A 182 -1.53 27.71 20.65
N LEU A 183 -0.42 28.06 20.02
CA LEU A 183 0.74 28.59 20.72
C LEU A 183 0.41 29.91 21.43
N ILE A 184 -0.29 30.83 20.76
CA ILE A 184 -0.72 32.11 21.35
C ILE A 184 -1.60 31.86 22.59
N ILE A 185 -2.59 30.96 22.47
CA ILE A 185 -3.46 30.60 23.59
C ILE A 185 -2.65 30.02 24.75
N ALA A 186 -1.74 29.08 24.47
CA ALA A 186 -0.90 28.46 25.49
C ALA A 186 -0.05 29.51 26.23
N VAL A 187 0.54 30.47 25.51
CA VAL A 187 1.29 31.58 26.11
C VAL A 187 0.38 32.44 26.98
N MET A 188 -0.79 32.86 26.50
CA MET A 188 -1.72 33.69 27.29
C MET A 188 -2.17 33.00 28.58
N LEU A 189 -2.35 31.67 28.57
CA LEU A 189 -2.72 30.90 29.75
C LEU A 189 -1.54 30.69 30.71
N LEU A 190 -0.32 30.54 30.20
CA LEU A 190 0.87 30.32 31.03
C LEU A 190 1.42 31.60 31.67
N LEU A 191 1.33 32.74 30.98
CA LEU A 191 1.81 34.04 31.49
C LEU A 191 1.32 34.36 32.91
N PRO A 192 0.01 34.33 33.24
CA PRO A 192 -0.45 34.65 34.60
C PRO A 192 0.07 33.66 35.66
N PHE A 193 0.22 32.38 35.31
CA PHE A 193 0.78 31.39 36.23
C PHE A 193 2.26 31.64 36.53
N LEU A 194 3.04 32.01 35.51
CA LEU A 194 4.45 32.36 35.67
C LEU A 194 4.63 33.64 36.50
N PHE A 195 3.80 34.67 36.29
CA PHE A 195 3.89 35.92 37.06
C PHE A 195 3.34 35.81 38.50
N SER A 196 2.37 34.93 38.75
CA SER A 196 1.84 34.68 40.11
C SER A 196 2.88 34.05 41.04
N ARG A 197 3.75 33.18 40.49
CA ARG A 197 4.77 32.46 41.27
C ARG A 197 5.93 33.33 41.76
N GLY A 198 6.16 34.49 41.14
CA GLY A 198 7.22 35.44 41.54
C GLY A 198 6.88 36.36 42.71
N ARG A 199 5.66 36.28 43.26
CA ARG A 199 5.17 37.17 44.34
C ARG A 199 5.02 36.51 45.72
N GLN A 200 5.45 35.26 45.88
CA GLN A 200 5.38 34.51 47.14
C GLN A 200 6.74 34.34 47.86
N GLY A 201 7.70 35.23 47.61
CA GLY A 201 8.97 35.32 48.34
C GLY A 201 9.04 36.58 49.19
#